data_AF-A0A817UBD4-F1
#
_entry.id   AF-A0A817UBD4-F1
#
_cell.length_a   1.000
_cell.length_b   1.000
_cell.length_c   1.000
_cell.angle_alpha   90.00
_cell.angle_beta   90.00
_cell.angle_gamma   90.00
#
_symmetry.space_group_name_H-M   'P 1'
#
loop_
_entity.id
_entity.type
_entity.pdbx_description
1 polymer ?
#
loop_
_entity_poly.entity_id
_entity_poly.type
_entity_poly.pdbx_seq_one_letter_code
_entity_poly.pdbx_strand_id
1 'polypeptide(L)'
;MACRQLSVNEKTWIVKHMYRLEYPINVQRLWSKEINNNPPDRKTITSLMHKFEQTGSVFNIDPPGRPVSVTDQATKDEVSSILKKEPQTSIRRMSTDSNISMASVRRMYKSMGFKPYVPRLIHELNEDDFDRRLEYCDTFLSLLEDDSDLIYRVIWSDEAVFKLNGHINRHNSVYWATQNPNVTIDQTMQAEGLIVWAGIWSQGVIGPYFFEDTVTNQSYIKMLNDHFYPLFYDLPGNESFFFHA
;
A
#
# COMPACT_ATOMS: atom_id res chain seq x y z
N MET A 1 -8.93 44.26 16.32
CA MET A 1 -10.23 43.55 16.37
C MET A 1 -10.44 42.88 15.02
N ALA A 2 -10.57 41.55 14.98
CA ALA A 2 -10.81 40.83 13.72
C ALA A 2 -12.18 41.23 13.16
N CYS A 3 -12.21 41.76 11.94
CA CYS A 3 -13.45 42.15 11.27
C CYS A 3 -14.23 40.88 10.89
N ARG A 4 -15.48 40.76 11.34
CA ARG A 4 -16.36 39.63 11.05
C ARG A 4 -16.51 39.46 9.53
N GLN A 5 -16.30 38.25 9.04
CA GLN A 5 -16.55 37.94 7.63
C GLN A 5 -18.05 37.92 7.36
N LEU A 6 -18.51 38.69 6.37
CA LEU A 6 -19.91 38.73 5.96
C LEU A 6 -20.30 37.41 5.26
N SER A 7 -21.43 36.85 5.66
CA SER A 7 -22.05 35.71 4.99
C SER A 7 -22.59 36.07 3.60
N VAL A 8 -22.91 35.06 2.78
CA VAL A 8 -23.46 35.28 1.44
C VAL A 8 -24.80 36.03 1.50
N ASN A 9 -25.68 35.66 2.43
CA ASN A 9 -26.98 36.31 2.61
C ASN A 9 -26.84 37.79 3.01
N GLU A 10 -25.89 38.07 3.89
CA GLU A 10 -25.56 39.42 4.34
C GLU A 10 -25.03 40.28 3.18
N LYS A 11 -24.13 39.73 2.35
CA LYS A 11 -23.62 40.43 1.16
C LYS A 11 -24.72 40.70 0.14
N THR A 12 -25.58 39.70 -0.12
CA THR A 12 -26.73 39.86 -1.03
C THR A 12 -27.70 40.93 -0.51
N TRP A 13 -27.96 40.96 0.80
CA TRP A 13 -28.79 41.98 1.41
C TRP A 13 -28.19 43.38 1.21
N ILE A 14 -26.88 43.54 1.42
CA ILE A 14 -26.17 44.81 1.21
C ILE A 14 -26.30 45.26 -0.24
N VAL A 15 -26.01 44.37 -1.20
CA VAL A 15 -26.09 44.71 -2.63
C VAL A 15 -27.52 45.16 -3.01
N LYS A 16 -28.54 44.42 -2.58
CA LYS A 16 -29.95 44.78 -2.83
C LYS A 16 -30.32 46.16 -2.29
N HIS A 17 -29.89 46.50 -1.08
CA HIS A 17 -30.24 47.77 -0.44
C HIS A 17 -29.35 48.93 -0.87
N MET A 18 -28.12 48.67 -1.32
CA MET A 18 -27.24 49.69 -1.90
C MET A 18 -27.84 50.30 -3.17
N TYR A 19 -28.42 49.48 -4.06
CA TYR A 19 -29.10 49.99 -5.26
C TYR A 19 -30.34 50.84 -4.95
N ARG A 20 -30.98 50.61 -3.78
CA ARG A 20 -32.17 51.36 -3.37
C ARG A 20 -31.83 52.64 -2.61
N LEU A 21 -30.77 52.64 -1.81
CA LEU A 21 -30.46 53.71 -0.85
C LEU A 21 -29.28 54.60 -1.26
N GLU A 22 -28.58 54.21 -2.32
CA GLU A 22 -27.47 54.88 -3.02
C GLU A 22 -26.21 55.18 -2.20
N TYR A 23 -26.32 55.30 -0.88
CA TYR A 23 -25.24 55.71 0.01
C TYR A 23 -24.97 54.66 1.11
N PRO A 24 -23.71 54.26 1.35
CA PRO A 24 -23.34 53.26 2.36
C PRO A 24 -23.81 53.59 3.79
N ILE A 25 -23.89 54.89 4.13
CA ILE A 25 -24.42 55.34 5.43
C ILE A 25 -25.88 54.92 5.64
N ASN A 26 -26.70 54.97 4.58
CA ASN A 26 -28.10 54.62 4.66
C ASN A 26 -28.29 53.11 4.83
N VAL A 27 -27.43 52.33 4.17
CA VAL A 27 -27.39 50.87 4.33
C VAL A 27 -26.96 50.48 5.74
N GLN A 28 -25.95 51.13 6.34
CA GLN A 28 -25.60 50.88 7.75
C GLN A 28 -26.73 51.23 8.73
N ARG A 29 -27.44 52.33 8.48
CA ARG A 29 -28.59 52.74 9.31
C ARG A 29 -29.75 51.76 9.20
N LEU A 30 -30.05 51.26 8.00
CA LEU A 30 -31.08 50.25 7.80
C LEU A 30 -30.67 48.91 8.39
N TRP A 31 -29.41 48.52 8.20
CA TRP A 31 -28.82 47.31 8.79
C TRP A 31 -28.98 47.29 10.31
N SER A 32 -28.67 48.41 10.97
CA SER A 32 -28.78 48.52 12.43
C SER A 32 -30.22 48.42 12.94
N LYS A 33 -31.23 48.64 12.07
CA LYS A 33 -32.65 48.51 12.40
C LYS A 33 -33.19 47.10 12.14
N GLU A 34 -32.75 46.46 11.05
CA GLU A 34 -33.31 45.19 10.59
C GLU A 34 -32.50 43.97 11.02
N ILE A 35 -31.21 44.14 11.31
CA ILE A 35 -30.28 43.05 11.59
C ILE A 35 -29.69 43.24 12.99
N ASN A 36 -29.88 42.24 13.85
CA ASN A 36 -29.42 42.23 15.24
C ASN A 36 -27.90 41.93 15.35
N ASN A 37 -27.07 42.65 14.58
CA ASN A 37 -25.61 42.60 14.67
C ASN A 37 -24.96 43.91 14.20
N ASN A 38 -23.67 44.08 14.51
CA ASN A 38 -22.94 45.30 14.16
C ASN A 38 -22.85 45.47 12.62
N PRO A 39 -23.18 46.66 12.09
CA PRO A 39 -23.12 46.91 10.66
C PRO A 39 -21.67 46.83 10.13
N PRO A 40 -21.48 46.33 8.89
CA PRO A 40 -20.16 46.34 8.27
C PRO A 40 -19.66 47.77 8.05
N ASP A 41 -18.35 47.95 8.03
CA ASP A 41 -17.75 49.26 7.75
C ASP A 41 -18.12 49.76 6.35
N ARG A 42 -18.19 51.09 6.18
CA ARG A 42 -18.54 51.70 4.90
C ARG A 42 -17.55 51.30 3.81
N LYS A 43 -16.27 51.18 4.15
CA LYS A 43 -15.24 50.68 3.22
C LYS A 43 -15.57 49.28 2.73
N THR A 44 -15.99 48.38 3.63
CA THR A 44 -16.40 47.02 3.27
C THR A 44 -17.61 47.00 2.35
N ILE A 45 -18.60 47.86 2.59
CA ILE A 45 -19.79 48.01 1.74
C ILE A 45 -19.39 48.50 0.35
N THR A 46 -18.56 49.54 0.26
CA THR A 46 -18.09 50.08 -1.02
C THR A 46 -17.22 49.07 -1.79
N SER A 47 -16.28 48.40 -1.14
CA SER A 47 -15.45 47.36 -1.76
C SER A 47 -16.28 46.17 -2.24
N LEU A 48 -17.34 45.80 -1.50
CA LEU A 48 -18.26 44.75 -1.92
C LEU A 48 -19.03 45.14 -3.18
N MET A 49 -19.56 46.38 -3.23
CA MET A 49 -20.26 46.88 -4.42
C MET A 49 -19.36 46.95 -5.64
N HIS A 50 -18.15 47.49 -5.50
CA HIS A 50 -17.19 47.56 -6.59
C HIS A 50 -16.82 46.15 -7.11
N LYS A 51 -16.59 45.19 -6.21
CA LYS A 51 -16.36 43.79 -6.61
C LYS A 51 -17.58 43.20 -7.34
N PHE A 52 -18.79 43.49 -6.84
CA PHE A 52 -20.03 43.00 -7.44
C PHE A 52 -20.26 43.59 -8.84
N GLU A 53 -20.03 44.89 -9.03
CA GLU A 53 -20.13 45.55 -10.35
C GLU A 53 -19.14 44.97 -11.37
N GLN A 54 -17.94 44.56 -10.92
CA GLN A 54 -16.93 43.97 -11.79
C GLN A 54 -17.17 42.49 -12.11
N THR A 55 -17.70 41.70 -11.16
CA THR A 55 -17.73 40.23 -11.27
C THR A 55 -19.14 39.63 -11.30
N GLY A 56 -20.18 40.42 -10.99
CA GLY A 56 -21.54 39.94 -10.79
C GLY A 56 -21.72 39.02 -9.57
N SER A 57 -20.69 38.85 -8.74
CA SER A 57 -20.66 37.82 -7.69
C SER A 57 -20.43 38.39 -6.30
N VAL A 58 -21.22 37.92 -5.34
CA VAL A 58 -21.04 38.19 -3.90
C VAL A 58 -20.08 37.20 -3.24
N PHE A 59 -19.74 36.08 -3.89
CA PHE A 59 -18.85 35.05 -3.35
C PHE A 59 -17.43 35.59 -3.13
N ASN A 60 -16.73 35.04 -2.14
CA ASN A 60 -15.32 35.38 -1.96
C ASN A 60 -14.51 34.78 -3.11
N ILE A 61 -13.47 35.50 -3.54
CA ILE A 61 -12.47 34.95 -4.44
C ILE A 61 -11.55 34.10 -3.59
N ASP A 62 -11.33 32.85 -4.00
CA ASP A 62 -10.35 32.00 -3.33
C ASP A 62 -8.97 32.63 -3.48
N PRO A 63 -8.25 32.89 -2.37
CA PRO A 63 -6.92 33.45 -2.47
C PRO A 63 -6.03 32.51 -3.28
N PRO A 64 -5.11 33.04 -4.11
CA PRO A 64 -4.09 32.20 -4.73
C PRO A 64 -3.37 31.47 -3.59
N GLY A 65 -3.41 30.13 -3.63
CA GLY A 65 -2.84 29.28 -2.60
C GLY A 65 -1.33 29.50 -2.47
N ARG A 66 -0.71 28.82 -1.51
CA ARG A 66 0.74 28.89 -1.31
C ARG A 66 1.47 28.50 -2.62
N PRO A 67 2.43 29.29 -3.12
CA PRO A 67 3.18 28.95 -4.32
C PRO A 67 3.91 27.61 -4.13
N VAL A 68 3.83 26.76 -5.14
CA VAL A 68 4.58 25.51 -5.22
C VAL A 68 6.02 25.86 -5.61
N SER A 69 7.01 25.40 -4.85
CA SER A 69 8.41 25.81 -5.03
C SER A 69 9.34 24.72 -5.56
N VAL A 70 8.93 23.44 -5.51
CA VAL A 70 9.79 22.28 -5.85
C VAL A 70 9.03 21.24 -6.69
N THR A 71 7.72 21.39 -6.88
CA THR A 71 6.87 20.41 -7.58
C THR A 71 6.35 21.00 -8.88
N ASP A 72 7.22 21.73 -9.56
CA ASP A 72 6.95 22.34 -10.85
C ASP A 72 6.92 21.27 -11.94
N GLN A 73 6.33 21.59 -13.08
CA GLN A 73 6.14 20.61 -14.15
C GLN A 73 7.48 20.05 -14.67
N ALA A 74 8.50 20.90 -14.82
CA ALA A 74 9.83 20.49 -15.27
C ALA A 74 10.45 19.43 -14.33
N THR A 75 10.35 19.63 -13.02
CA THR A 75 10.86 18.68 -12.02
C THR A 75 10.08 17.36 -12.03
N LYS A 76 8.76 17.41 -12.28
CA LYS A 76 7.95 16.19 -12.47
C LYS A 76 8.38 15.43 -13.71
N ASP A 77 8.66 16.12 -14.81
CA ASP A 77 9.05 15.49 -16.07
C ASP A 77 10.43 14.81 -15.95
N GLU A 78 11.36 15.42 -15.21
CA GLU A 78 12.67 14.84 -14.88
C GLU A 78 12.51 13.56 -14.03
N VAL A 79 11.78 13.65 -12.90
CA VAL A 79 11.52 12.50 -12.03
C VAL A 79 10.79 11.38 -12.77
N SER A 80 9.84 11.72 -13.64
CA SER A 80 9.13 10.77 -14.50
C SER A 80 10.06 10.07 -15.49
N SER A 81 11.01 10.81 -16.07
CA SER A 81 12.00 10.27 -17.00
C SER A 81 12.95 9.29 -16.31
N ILE A 82 13.41 9.62 -15.11
CA ILE A 82 14.24 8.73 -14.29
C ILE A 82 13.45 7.47 -13.94
N LEU A 83 12.21 7.59 -13.47
CA LEU A 83 11.37 6.44 -13.14
C LEU A 83 11.07 5.52 -14.32
N LYS A 84 10.86 6.08 -15.52
CA LYS A 84 10.66 5.28 -16.73
C LYS A 84 11.89 4.48 -17.11
N LYS A 85 13.09 5.00 -16.83
CA LYS A 85 14.36 4.33 -17.10
C LYS A 85 14.72 3.31 -15.99
N GLU A 86 14.51 3.69 -14.74
CA GLU A 86 14.85 2.89 -13.55
C GLU A 86 13.62 2.78 -12.62
N PRO A 87 12.62 1.94 -12.95
CA PRO A 87 11.36 1.86 -12.20
C PRO A 87 11.54 1.34 -10.77
N GLN A 88 12.66 0.69 -10.48
CA GLN A 88 13.01 0.21 -9.13
C GLN A 88 13.59 1.30 -8.21
N THR A 89 13.69 2.55 -8.69
CA THR A 89 14.28 3.62 -7.89
C THR A 89 13.47 3.86 -6.63
N SER A 90 14.11 3.69 -5.47
CA SER A 90 13.46 3.98 -4.19
C SER A 90 13.22 5.47 -4.03
N ILE A 91 12.19 5.85 -3.25
CA ILE A 91 11.91 7.26 -2.92
C ILE A 91 13.14 7.93 -2.30
N ARG A 92 13.93 7.20 -1.52
CA ARG A 92 15.15 7.69 -0.89
C ARG A 92 16.24 7.97 -1.92
N ARG A 93 16.47 7.04 -2.85
CA ARG A 93 17.44 7.24 -3.94
C ARG A 93 17.03 8.41 -4.84
N MET A 94 15.75 8.45 -5.25
CA MET A 94 15.20 9.56 -6.02
C MET A 94 15.37 10.90 -5.29
N SER A 95 15.15 10.93 -3.97
CA SER A 95 15.35 12.12 -3.14
C SER A 95 16.79 12.62 -3.17
N THR A 96 17.77 11.71 -3.07
CA THR A 96 19.20 12.04 -3.19
C THR A 96 19.54 12.51 -4.61
N ASP A 97 19.12 11.78 -5.64
CA ASP A 97 19.51 12.02 -7.03
C ASP A 97 18.91 13.35 -7.57
N SER A 98 17.70 13.70 -7.14
CA SER A 98 17.02 14.94 -7.55
C SER A 98 17.18 16.11 -6.57
N ASN A 99 17.84 15.90 -5.42
CA ASN A 99 17.94 16.88 -4.33
C ASN A 99 16.56 17.41 -3.84
N ILE A 100 15.54 16.54 -3.86
CA ILE A 100 14.16 16.85 -3.42
C ILE A 100 13.89 16.06 -2.13
N SER A 101 13.20 16.66 -1.15
CA SER A 101 12.81 15.90 0.05
C SER A 101 11.96 14.65 -0.29
N MET A 102 12.18 13.55 0.43
CA MET A 102 11.41 12.30 0.25
C MET A 102 9.88 12.52 0.28
N ALA A 103 9.39 13.43 1.13
CA ALA A 103 7.96 13.75 1.21
C ALA A 103 7.43 14.39 -0.08
N SER A 104 8.21 15.27 -0.72
CA SER A 104 7.85 15.86 -2.01
C SER A 104 7.91 14.84 -3.13
N VAL A 105 8.94 13.99 -3.18
CA VAL A 105 9.02 12.88 -4.15
C VAL A 105 7.79 11.96 -4.05
N ARG A 106 7.40 11.59 -2.82
CA ARG A 106 6.20 10.76 -2.58
C ARG A 106 4.92 11.44 -3.08
N ARG A 107 4.76 12.75 -2.85
CA ARG A 107 3.62 13.53 -3.38
C ARG A 107 3.65 13.58 -4.91
N MET A 108 4.82 13.73 -5.51
CA MET A 108 5.00 13.73 -6.96
C MET A 108 4.58 12.40 -7.58
N TYR A 109 5.06 11.27 -7.05
CA TYR A 109 4.70 9.93 -7.52
C TYR A 109 3.18 9.75 -7.51
N LYS A 110 2.53 10.11 -6.40
CA LYS A 110 1.06 10.06 -6.27
C LYS A 110 0.37 10.96 -7.30
N SER A 111 0.84 12.19 -7.50
CA SER A 111 0.24 13.14 -8.45
C SER A 111 0.38 12.69 -9.91
N MET A 112 1.44 11.93 -10.22
CA MET A 112 1.69 11.36 -11.56
C MET A 112 1.04 9.98 -11.76
N GLY A 113 0.34 9.46 -10.74
CA GLY A 113 -0.35 8.17 -10.81
C GLY A 113 0.56 6.94 -10.65
N PHE A 114 1.82 7.11 -10.26
CA PHE A 114 2.71 5.98 -9.99
C PHE A 114 2.30 5.26 -8.71
N LYS A 115 2.25 3.93 -8.80
CA LYS A 115 1.93 3.01 -7.71
C LYS A 115 3.10 2.04 -7.51
N PRO A 116 3.36 1.63 -6.26
CA PRO A 116 4.34 0.60 -5.99
C PRO A 116 3.75 -0.77 -6.34
N TYR A 117 4.51 -1.55 -7.10
CA TYR A 117 4.23 -2.94 -7.42
C TYR A 117 5.36 -3.81 -6.88
N VAL A 118 4.98 -4.87 -6.19
CA VAL A 118 5.92 -5.90 -5.70
C VAL A 118 5.76 -7.11 -6.62
N PRO A 119 6.84 -7.64 -7.21
CA PRO A 119 6.77 -8.79 -8.09
C PRO A 119 6.21 -9.98 -7.31
N ARG A 120 5.32 -10.74 -7.96
CA ARG A 120 4.82 -12.00 -7.42
C ARG A 120 5.72 -13.12 -7.92
N LEU A 121 6.18 -13.95 -7.00
CA LEU A 121 6.69 -15.26 -7.35
C LEU A 121 5.46 -16.12 -7.67
N ILE A 122 5.38 -16.58 -8.91
CA ILE A 122 4.33 -17.49 -9.37
C ILE A 122 5.07 -18.75 -9.80
N HIS A 123 4.71 -19.89 -9.22
CA HIS A 123 5.14 -21.17 -9.74
C HIS A 123 4.35 -21.44 -11.02
N GLU A 124 5.04 -21.85 -12.09
CA GLU A 124 4.39 -22.32 -13.30
C GLU A 124 3.56 -23.55 -12.95
N LEU A 125 2.23 -23.43 -13.08
CA LEU A 125 1.31 -24.55 -12.91
C LEU A 125 1.08 -25.16 -14.28
N ASN A 126 1.19 -26.48 -14.38
CA ASN A 126 0.80 -27.22 -15.57
C ASN A 126 -0.73 -27.31 -15.66
N GLU A 127 -1.27 -27.55 -16.86
CA GLU A 127 -2.72 -27.67 -17.06
C GLU A 127 -3.35 -28.75 -16.15
N ASP A 128 -2.65 -29.87 -15.94
CA ASP A 128 -3.10 -30.98 -15.09
C ASP A 128 -3.08 -30.67 -13.58
N ASP A 129 -2.35 -29.64 -13.15
CA ASP A 129 -2.18 -29.36 -11.71
C ASP A 129 -3.49 -28.90 -11.07
N PHE A 130 -4.39 -28.28 -11.84
CA PHE A 130 -5.70 -27.86 -11.33
C PHE A 130 -6.55 -29.05 -10.93
N ASP A 131 -6.67 -30.05 -11.81
CA ASP A 131 -7.50 -31.23 -11.57
C ASP A 131 -6.92 -32.07 -10.44
N ARG A 132 -5.59 -32.28 -10.41
CA ARG A 132 -4.93 -33.03 -9.33
C ARG A 132 -5.10 -32.37 -7.96
N ARG A 133 -5.05 -31.04 -7.90
CA ARG A 133 -5.27 -30.31 -6.65
C ARG A 133 -6.71 -30.41 -6.18
N LEU A 134 -7.67 -30.40 -7.10
CA LEU A 134 -9.08 -30.58 -6.75
C LEU A 134 -9.33 -32.00 -6.24
N GLU A 135 -8.82 -33.01 -6.95
CA GLU A 135 -8.92 -34.42 -6.55
C GLU A 135 -8.31 -34.67 -5.17
N TYR A 136 -7.14 -34.11 -4.89
CA TYR A 136 -6.52 -34.18 -3.57
C TYR A 136 -7.43 -33.56 -2.50
N CYS A 137 -7.96 -32.35 -2.74
CA CYS A 137 -8.86 -31.68 -1.80
C CYS A 137 -10.10 -32.52 -1.51
N ASP A 138 -10.77 -33.05 -2.53
CA ASP A 138 -11.99 -33.86 -2.37
C ASP A 138 -11.69 -35.17 -1.62
N THR A 139 -10.57 -35.81 -1.93
CA THR A 139 -10.12 -37.03 -1.25
C THR A 139 -9.79 -36.74 0.22
N PHE A 140 -9.05 -35.67 0.49
CA PHE A 140 -8.67 -35.30 1.85
C PHE A 140 -9.87 -34.89 2.70
N LEU A 141 -10.85 -34.18 2.11
CA LEU A 141 -12.11 -33.86 2.78
C LEU A 141 -12.90 -35.12 3.11
N SER A 142 -12.98 -36.08 2.20
CA SER A 142 -13.67 -37.36 2.45
C SER A 142 -13.01 -38.12 3.62
N LEU A 143 -11.67 -38.15 3.66
CA LEU A 143 -10.93 -38.75 4.78
C LEU A 143 -11.19 -38.05 6.13
N LEU A 144 -11.39 -36.73 6.11
CA LEU A 144 -11.74 -35.95 7.32
C LEU A 144 -13.19 -36.15 7.76
N GLU A 145 -14.11 -36.48 6.84
CA GLU A 145 -15.48 -36.86 7.18
C GLU A 145 -15.53 -38.22 7.89
N ASP A 146 -14.69 -39.16 7.45
CA ASP A 146 -14.55 -40.48 8.07
C ASP A 146 -13.80 -40.43 9.42
N ASP A 147 -12.77 -39.58 9.52
CA ASP A 147 -11.96 -39.41 10.74
C ASP A 147 -11.64 -37.93 11.00
N SER A 148 -12.43 -37.30 11.86
CA SER A 148 -12.29 -35.88 12.20
C SER A 148 -10.95 -35.55 12.88
N ASP A 149 -10.30 -36.54 13.49
CA ASP A 149 -9.04 -36.36 14.22
C ASP A 149 -7.80 -36.58 13.33
N LEU A 150 -8.00 -37.03 12.08
CA LEU A 150 -6.95 -37.25 11.09
C LEU A 150 -6.01 -36.05 10.98
N ILE A 151 -6.56 -34.83 10.92
CA ILE A 151 -5.80 -33.58 10.76
C ILE A 151 -4.75 -33.40 11.86
N TYR A 152 -5.01 -33.89 13.07
CA TYR A 152 -4.08 -33.78 14.19
C TYR A 152 -2.94 -34.82 14.13
N ARG A 153 -3.11 -35.85 13.30
CA ARG A 153 -2.14 -36.94 13.08
C ARG A 153 -1.35 -36.78 11.78
N VAL A 154 -1.63 -35.74 10.98
CA VAL A 154 -0.82 -35.40 9.80
C VAL A 154 0.44 -34.64 10.22
N ILE A 155 1.58 -35.13 9.75
CA ILE A 155 2.87 -34.46 9.83
C ILE A 155 3.13 -33.82 8.48
N TRP A 156 3.16 -32.49 8.46
CA TRP A 156 3.44 -31.67 7.29
C TRP A 156 4.93 -31.38 7.25
N SER A 157 5.63 -31.87 6.24
CA SER A 157 7.07 -31.63 6.10
C SER A 157 7.38 -30.89 4.80
N ASP A 158 8.48 -30.15 4.79
CA ASP A 158 8.99 -29.46 3.62
C ASP A 158 10.49 -29.19 3.79
N GLU A 159 11.18 -28.93 2.68
CA GLU A 159 12.55 -28.46 2.67
C GLU A 159 12.65 -26.97 2.28
N ALA A 160 13.40 -26.20 3.05
CA ALA A 160 13.71 -24.82 2.75
C ALA A 160 15.20 -24.62 2.45
N VAL A 161 15.51 -23.91 1.37
CA VAL A 161 16.89 -23.57 1.00
C VAL A 161 17.23 -22.15 1.48
N PHE A 162 18.12 -22.05 2.47
CA PHE A 162 18.65 -20.78 2.97
C PHE A 162 19.94 -20.41 2.24
N LYS A 163 19.86 -19.40 1.38
CA LYS A 163 21.01 -18.92 0.60
C LYS A 163 21.69 -17.73 1.29
N LEU A 164 23.02 -17.76 1.38
CA LEU A 164 23.83 -16.70 2.00
C LEU A 164 23.95 -15.43 1.16
N ASN A 165 23.68 -15.51 -0.15
CA ASN A 165 23.88 -14.42 -1.09
C ASN A 165 22.79 -13.34 -1.06
N GLY A 166 21.97 -13.29 -0.01
CA GLY A 166 20.89 -12.32 0.10
C GLY A 166 19.90 -12.52 -1.03
N HIS A 167 19.04 -13.53 -0.89
CA HIS A 167 17.84 -13.65 -1.70
C HIS A 167 17.23 -12.28 -1.96
N ILE A 168 16.68 -12.06 -3.16
CA ILE A 168 15.88 -10.87 -3.45
C ILE A 168 14.84 -10.75 -2.34
N ASN A 169 15.09 -9.84 -1.40
CA ASN A 169 14.13 -9.56 -0.37
C ASN A 169 12.98 -8.91 -1.13
N ARG A 170 11.89 -9.64 -1.33
CA ARG A 170 10.74 -9.19 -2.13
C ARG A 170 10.22 -7.84 -1.64
N HIS A 171 10.41 -7.53 -0.35
CA HIS A 171 10.10 -6.22 0.23
C HIS A 171 10.97 -5.07 -0.32
N ASN A 172 12.17 -5.37 -0.80
CA ASN A 172 13.10 -4.42 -1.42
C ASN A 172 12.95 -4.34 -2.96
N SER A 173 12.21 -5.26 -3.58
CA SER A 173 11.92 -5.22 -5.03
C SER A 173 10.59 -4.51 -5.29
N VAL A 174 10.61 -3.18 -5.24
CA VAL A 174 9.44 -2.35 -5.54
C VAL A 174 9.64 -1.67 -6.88
N TYR A 175 8.68 -1.83 -7.79
CA TYR A 175 8.62 -1.15 -9.08
C TYR A 175 7.56 -0.06 -9.03
N TRP A 176 7.92 1.15 -9.41
CA TRP A 176 6.98 2.26 -9.56
C TRP A 176 6.50 2.34 -10.99
N ALA A 177 5.21 2.13 -11.21
CA ALA A 177 4.60 2.26 -12.53
C ALA A 177 3.17 2.81 -12.43
N THR A 178 2.64 3.36 -13.52
CA THR A 178 1.23 3.81 -13.59
C THR A 178 0.26 2.65 -13.79
N GLN A 179 0.74 1.55 -14.38
CA GLN A 179 0.04 0.28 -14.55
C GLN A 179 0.94 -0.87 -14.09
N ASN A 180 0.36 -2.01 -13.73
CA ASN A 180 1.14 -3.16 -13.27
C ASN A 180 2.06 -3.65 -14.40
N PRO A 181 3.39 -3.64 -14.23
CA PRO A 181 4.31 -4.05 -15.28
C PRO A 181 4.38 -5.58 -15.48
N ASN A 182 3.66 -6.37 -14.66
CA ASN A 182 3.66 -7.84 -14.69
C ASN A 182 5.09 -8.41 -14.73
N VAL A 183 5.99 -7.83 -13.94
CA VAL A 183 7.38 -8.27 -13.89
C VAL A 183 7.45 -9.65 -13.27
N THR A 184 7.86 -10.61 -14.08
CA THR A 184 8.31 -11.93 -13.64
C THR A 184 9.81 -11.85 -13.38
N ILE A 185 10.26 -12.42 -12.27
CA ILE A 185 11.67 -12.54 -11.96
C ILE A 185 12.00 -14.03 -12.00
N ASP A 186 12.72 -14.43 -13.03
CA ASP A 186 13.27 -15.77 -13.14
C ASP A 186 14.46 -15.87 -12.20
N GLN A 187 14.44 -16.87 -11.31
CA GLN A 187 15.51 -17.08 -10.37
C GLN A 187 16.32 -18.31 -10.76
N THR A 188 17.63 -18.13 -10.95
CA THR A 188 18.56 -19.25 -11.07
C THR A 188 18.68 -19.98 -9.74
N MET A 189 18.33 -21.27 -9.74
CA MET A 189 18.37 -22.11 -8.54
C MET A 189 19.81 -22.41 -8.06
N GLN A 190 20.83 -22.17 -8.88
CA GLN A 190 22.23 -22.52 -8.66
C GLN A 190 23.01 -21.53 -7.76
N ALA A 191 22.63 -21.41 -6.50
CA ALA A 191 23.50 -20.79 -5.51
C ALA A 191 23.59 -21.70 -4.29
N GLU A 192 24.81 -21.92 -3.80
CA GLU A 192 25.08 -22.69 -2.59
C GLU A 192 24.23 -22.16 -1.44
N GLY A 193 23.52 -23.07 -0.78
CA GLY A 193 22.58 -22.76 0.28
C GLY A 193 22.46 -23.94 1.22
N LEU A 194 22.14 -23.64 2.47
CA LEU A 194 21.86 -24.64 3.49
C LEU A 194 20.44 -25.15 3.30
N ILE A 195 20.29 -26.45 3.03
CA ILE A 195 18.97 -27.08 2.93
C ILE A 195 18.56 -27.54 4.32
N VAL A 196 17.39 -27.11 4.75
CA VAL A 196 16.84 -27.42 6.08
C VAL A 196 15.52 -28.12 5.89
N TRP A 197 15.37 -29.28 6.53
CA TRP A 197 14.10 -29.97 6.65
C TRP A 197 13.47 -29.70 8.00
N ALA A 198 12.15 -29.54 8.02
CA ALA A 198 11.36 -29.53 9.24
C ALA A 198 9.98 -30.15 8.99
N GLY A 199 9.48 -30.86 9.98
CA GLY A 199 8.10 -31.31 10.07
C GLY A 199 7.30 -30.43 11.03
N ILE A 200 6.02 -30.24 10.76
CA ILE A 200 5.06 -29.57 11.64
C ILE A 200 3.88 -30.51 11.84
N TRP A 201 3.44 -30.63 13.08
CA TRP A 201 2.30 -31.45 13.46
C TRP A 201 1.50 -30.75 14.57
N SER A 202 0.38 -31.34 14.97
CA SER A 202 -0.56 -30.69 15.91
C SER A 202 0.07 -30.30 17.26
N GLN A 203 1.12 -31.00 17.69
CA GLN A 203 1.79 -30.74 18.97
C GLN A 203 3.04 -29.86 18.85
N GLY A 204 3.45 -29.46 17.64
CA GLY A 204 4.59 -28.55 17.46
C GLY A 204 5.40 -28.79 16.20
N VAL A 205 6.72 -28.63 16.31
CA VAL A 205 7.68 -28.74 15.22
C VAL A 205 8.62 -29.91 15.48
N ILE A 206 8.92 -30.69 14.45
CA ILE A 206 9.87 -31.80 14.43
C ILE A 206 11.06 -31.40 13.58
N GLY A 207 12.26 -31.48 14.13
CA GLY A 207 13.48 -30.94 13.53
C GLY A 207 13.96 -29.67 14.24
N PRO A 208 14.73 -28.77 13.56
CA PRO A 208 15.17 -28.84 12.17
C PRO A 208 16.29 -29.86 11.93
N TYR A 209 16.34 -30.42 10.71
CA TYR A 209 17.48 -31.18 10.21
C TYR A 209 18.23 -30.38 9.15
N PHE A 210 19.55 -30.26 9.30
CA PHE A 210 20.40 -29.55 8.37
C PHE A 210 21.11 -30.54 7.45
N PHE A 211 20.87 -30.44 6.15
CA PHE A 211 21.64 -31.21 5.18
C PHE A 211 22.98 -30.52 4.92
N GLU A 212 24.06 -31.30 4.95
CA GLU A 212 25.40 -30.82 4.61
C GLU A 212 25.58 -30.66 3.09
N ASP A 213 24.83 -31.43 2.29
CA ASP A 213 24.90 -31.48 0.83
C ASP A 213 23.50 -31.43 0.20
N THR A 214 23.42 -31.60 -1.13
CA THR A 214 22.15 -31.68 -1.86
C THR A 214 21.29 -32.84 -1.37
N VAL A 215 19.98 -32.61 -1.23
CA VAL A 215 19.02 -33.66 -0.84
C VAL A 215 18.90 -34.67 -1.97
N THR A 216 19.38 -35.88 -1.71
CA THR A 216 19.14 -37.09 -2.50
C THR A 216 18.13 -37.99 -1.79
N ASN A 217 17.56 -38.95 -2.51
CA ASN A 217 16.69 -39.96 -1.93
C ASN A 217 17.37 -40.70 -0.74
N GLN A 218 18.66 -41.05 -0.88
CA GLN A 218 19.41 -41.74 0.17
C GLN A 218 19.62 -40.86 1.41
N SER A 219 20.02 -39.59 1.23
CA SER A 219 20.17 -38.66 2.35
C SER A 219 18.83 -38.35 3.02
N TYR A 220 17.74 -38.35 2.26
CA TYR A 220 16.40 -38.15 2.80
C TYR A 220 15.94 -39.33 3.66
N ILE A 221 16.10 -40.56 3.17
CA ILE A 221 15.82 -41.78 3.95
C ILE A 221 16.68 -41.81 5.21
N LYS A 222 17.96 -41.44 5.11
CA LYS A 222 18.85 -41.36 6.27
C LYS A 222 18.33 -40.34 7.28
N MET A 223 17.93 -39.15 6.85
CA MET A 223 17.30 -38.14 7.72
C MET A 223 16.04 -38.70 8.38
N LEU A 224 15.18 -39.41 7.64
CA LEU A 224 13.98 -40.00 8.22
C LEU A 224 14.31 -40.99 9.34
N ASN A 225 15.25 -41.91 9.09
CA ASN A 225 15.64 -42.97 10.03
C ASN A 225 16.45 -42.47 11.22
N ASP A 226 17.40 -41.58 10.99
CA ASP A 226 18.38 -41.18 12.00
C ASP A 226 17.91 -39.96 12.81
N HIS A 227 16.93 -39.20 12.29
CA HIS A 227 16.47 -37.95 12.91
C HIS A 227 14.96 -37.90 13.13
N PHE A 228 14.15 -38.04 12.08
CA PHE A 228 12.69 -37.88 12.21
C PHE A 228 12.06 -38.96 13.10
N TYR A 229 12.24 -40.24 12.79
CA TYR A 229 11.61 -41.34 13.54
C TYR A 229 12.01 -41.33 15.01
N PRO A 230 13.31 -41.19 15.39
CA PRO A 230 13.69 -41.08 16.80
C PRO A 230 13.00 -39.92 17.50
N LEU A 231 12.97 -38.73 16.90
CA LEU A 231 12.30 -37.58 17.51
C LEU A 231 10.79 -37.76 17.62
N PHE A 232 10.15 -38.33 16.61
CA PHE A 232 8.71 -38.51 16.60
C PHE A 232 8.26 -39.58 17.59
N TYR A 233 8.99 -40.70 17.70
CA TYR A 233 8.64 -41.76 18.64
C TYR A 233 8.89 -41.41 20.11
N ASP A 234 9.62 -40.34 20.40
CA ASP A 234 9.73 -39.79 21.75
C ASP A 234 8.54 -38.89 22.15
N LEU A 235 7.66 -38.53 21.19
CA LEU A 235 6.53 -37.64 21.42
C LEU A 235 5.24 -38.39 21.81
N PRO A 236 4.39 -37.81 22.67
CA PRO A 236 3.12 -38.42 23.06
C PRO A 236 2.12 -38.42 21.89
N GLY A 237 1.35 -39.50 21.73
CA GLY A 237 0.34 -39.63 20.67
C GLY A 237 0.89 -40.07 19.31
N ASN A 238 2.04 -40.74 19.30
CA ASN A 238 2.76 -41.23 18.12
C ASN A 238 2.28 -42.58 17.58
N GLU A 239 1.15 -43.10 18.06
CA GLU A 239 0.65 -44.44 17.74
C GLU A 239 0.18 -44.59 16.29
N SER A 240 -0.26 -43.49 15.68
CA SER A 240 -0.71 -43.43 14.29
C SER A 240 -0.48 -42.03 13.74
N PHE A 241 0.15 -41.95 12.56
CA PHE A 241 0.37 -40.70 11.85
C PHE A 241 0.31 -40.89 10.34
N PHE A 242 0.05 -39.79 9.64
CA PHE A 242 0.20 -39.67 8.20
C PHE A 242 1.35 -38.72 7.92
N PHE A 243 2.25 -39.14 7.02
CA PHE A 243 3.38 -38.31 6.63
C PHE A 243 3.07 -37.64 5.30
N HIS A 244 3.06 -36.31 5.29
CA HIS A 244 2.93 -35.50 4.09
C HIS A 244 4.27 -34.81 3.81
N ALA A 245 4.87 -35.15 2.67
CA ALA A 245 6.05 -34.50 2.11
C ALA A 245 5.73 -34.00 0.70
#